data_AF-A0A2V9JVC6-F1
#
_entry.id   AF-A0A2V9JVC6-F1
#
_cell.length_a   1.000
_cell.length_b   1.000
_cell.length_c   1.000
_cell.angle_alpha   90.00
_cell.angle_beta   90.00
_cell.angle_gamma   90.00
#
_symmetry.space_group_name_H-M   'P 1'
#
loop_
_entity.id
_entity.type
_entity.pdbx_description
1 polymer ?
#
loop_
_entity_poly.entity_id
_entity_poly.type
_entity_poly.pdbx_seq_one_letter_code
_entity_poly.pdbx_strand_id
1 'polypeptide(L)'
;MILGFCLLVLASTVASPAAFAPLRLGAARQLFIDDHLIESLDGLQRIFHRPERYSGNPVLTGSEPWEKWVIELNGRSVVYDAERRELRMYYGANLPDPSAPTATRYKVCLALSQDGLHWRRPNLGLVEWEGSRSNNILPWGENWMRRPNVILDPRDPDPNRRYKMTYVDVIGGLTAITKGYSADGIHWRLNGDGKPWFRREHNSNLLGWDASIGRYVIYPRMSAGAHAGVGRSTSEDFVTWTQPESAVAPGPSDPGRDFKGLAAFFYEDLYLGWLWVFDRNQTAEVELASSRDGKAWRRTAPGRIFFPRGEAGTWDSEMILVVAPVVRDDKIWIYYSGWNTPYTAEAEEKATHGWVENGRRMQWAIGLATLRLDGFVSLDAGPTRGTLLTRPLELDGGTLTVNARVGGELRVEALADGR
;
A
#
# COMPACT_ATOMS: atom_id res chain seq x y z
N MET A 1 -73.80 37.66 -0.24
CA MET A 1 -72.80 37.09 0.69
C MET A 1 -73.09 35.60 0.83
N ILE A 2 -72.48 34.78 -0.02
CA ILE A 2 -72.26 33.33 0.17
C ILE A 2 -70.92 33.07 -0.54
N LEU A 3 -69.87 32.76 0.23
CA LEU A 3 -68.52 32.46 -0.25
C LEU A 3 -68.48 31.04 -0.83
N GLY A 4 -67.97 30.87 -2.04
CA GLY A 4 -67.59 29.57 -2.60
C GLY A 4 -66.16 29.22 -2.22
N PHE A 5 -65.96 28.04 -1.62
CA PHE A 5 -64.63 27.48 -1.35
C PHE A 5 -64.14 26.71 -2.58
N CYS A 6 -63.05 27.19 -3.22
CA CYS A 6 -62.27 26.42 -4.18
C CYS A 6 -61.31 25.50 -3.42
N LEU A 7 -61.46 24.19 -3.58
CA LEU A 7 -60.50 23.20 -3.09
C LEU A 7 -59.31 23.15 -4.08
N LEU A 8 -58.16 23.67 -3.68
CA LEU A 8 -56.92 23.56 -4.44
C LEU A 8 -56.27 22.21 -4.10
N VAL A 9 -56.35 21.24 -5.02
CA VAL A 9 -55.55 20.01 -4.93
C VAL A 9 -54.15 20.33 -5.41
N LEU A 10 -53.22 20.53 -4.47
CA LEU A 10 -51.79 20.57 -4.76
C LEU A 10 -51.35 19.14 -5.10
N ALA A 11 -51.24 18.84 -6.40
CA ALA A 11 -50.52 17.67 -6.86
C ALA A 11 -49.04 17.87 -6.54
N SER A 12 -48.58 17.28 -5.44
CA SER A 12 -47.16 17.13 -5.15
C SER A 12 -46.57 16.23 -6.23
N THR A 13 -45.96 16.81 -7.26
CA THR A 13 -45.04 16.06 -8.10
C THR A 13 -43.86 15.68 -7.21
N VAL A 14 -43.89 14.47 -6.67
CA VAL A 14 -42.70 13.83 -6.12
C VAL A 14 -41.73 13.77 -7.30
N ALA A 15 -40.73 14.65 -7.29
CA ALA A 15 -39.64 14.55 -8.25
C ALA A 15 -39.11 13.11 -8.13
N SER A 16 -39.22 12.33 -9.21
CA SER A 16 -38.52 11.04 -9.25
C SER A 16 -37.06 11.32 -8.92
N PRO A 17 -36.44 10.58 -7.99
CA PRO A 17 -35.01 10.68 -7.81
C PRO A 17 -34.38 10.50 -9.20
N ALA A 18 -33.46 11.40 -9.57
CA ALA A 18 -32.81 11.33 -10.86
C ALA A 18 -32.30 9.90 -11.07
N ALA A 19 -32.84 9.21 -12.09
CA ALA A 19 -32.50 7.82 -12.35
C ALA A 19 -30.98 7.72 -12.50
N PHE A 20 -30.36 6.88 -11.69
CA PHE A 20 -28.93 6.65 -11.79
C PHE A 20 -28.61 6.10 -13.19
N ALA A 21 -27.62 6.68 -13.87
CA ALA A 21 -27.11 6.07 -15.10
C ALA A 21 -26.66 4.62 -14.80
N PRO A 22 -27.04 3.65 -15.66
CA PRO A 22 -26.64 2.26 -15.49
C PRO A 22 -25.12 2.10 -15.37
N LEU A 23 -24.70 1.23 -14.47
CA LEU A 23 -23.31 0.85 -14.28
C LEU A 23 -23.02 -0.40 -15.08
N ARG A 24 -22.07 -0.29 -16.01
CA ARG A 24 -21.58 -1.46 -16.73
C ARG A 24 -20.74 -2.33 -15.80
N LEU A 25 -21.16 -3.58 -15.60
CA LEU A 25 -20.39 -4.57 -14.87
C LEU A 25 -19.55 -5.40 -15.84
N GLY A 26 -18.24 -5.22 -15.76
CA GLY A 26 -17.28 -6.11 -16.43
C GLY A 26 -17.04 -7.40 -15.64
N ALA A 27 -15.93 -8.08 -15.95
CA ALA A 27 -15.52 -9.29 -15.24
C ALA A 27 -14.94 -9.05 -13.83
N ALA A 28 -14.68 -7.79 -13.48
CA ALA A 28 -14.09 -7.41 -12.19
C ALA A 28 -15.09 -7.58 -11.04
N ARG A 29 -14.64 -8.16 -9.92
CA ARG A 29 -15.48 -8.30 -8.73
C ARG A 29 -15.76 -6.94 -8.12
N GLN A 30 -17.02 -6.68 -7.79
CA GLN A 30 -17.45 -5.45 -7.14
C GLN A 30 -17.35 -5.60 -5.62
N LEU A 31 -16.49 -4.79 -5.00
CA LEU A 31 -16.28 -4.81 -3.54
C LEU A 31 -17.16 -3.79 -2.82
N PHE A 32 -17.56 -4.09 -1.58
CA PHE A 32 -18.31 -3.16 -0.72
C PHE A 32 -17.43 -2.10 -0.02
N ILE A 33 -16.30 -1.76 -0.62
CA ILE A 33 -15.37 -0.73 -0.15
C ILE A 33 -16.02 0.66 -0.23
N ASP A 34 -16.77 0.95 -1.30
CA ASP A 34 -17.48 2.22 -1.47
C ASP A 34 -18.97 2.01 -1.76
N ASP A 35 -19.70 3.11 -1.97
CA ASP A 35 -21.13 3.11 -2.33
C ASP A 35 -21.35 3.11 -3.84
N HIS A 36 -20.31 2.92 -4.67
CA HIS A 36 -20.44 3.14 -6.12
C HIS A 36 -21.51 2.27 -6.77
N LEU A 37 -21.61 1.01 -6.35
CA LEU A 37 -22.62 0.04 -6.81
C LEU A 37 -23.97 0.22 -6.12
N ILE A 38 -24.01 0.92 -4.98
CA ILE A 38 -25.09 0.85 -4.01
C ILE A 38 -26.03 2.04 -4.21
N GLU A 39 -27.30 1.76 -4.44
CA GLU A 39 -28.36 2.76 -4.45
C GLU A 39 -28.92 2.95 -3.04
N SER A 40 -29.23 1.85 -2.35
CA SER A 40 -29.68 1.91 -0.95
C SER A 40 -29.29 0.66 -0.15
N LEU A 41 -29.18 0.86 1.16
CA LEU A 41 -28.96 -0.18 2.16
C LEU A 41 -30.02 -0.02 3.25
N ASP A 42 -30.65 -1.14 3.63
CA ASP A 42 -31.55 -1.22 4.77
C ASP A 42 -31.17 -2.41 5.64
N GLY A 43 -31.05 -2.22 6.95
CA GLY A 43 -30.70 -3.29 7.90
C GLY A 43 -29.33 -3.96 7.70
N LEU A 44 -28.43 -3.38 6.90
CA LEU A 44 -27.06 -3.88 6.65
C LEU A 44 -26.00 -2.98 7.28
N GLN A 45 -24.92 -3.58 7.77
CA GLN A 45 -23.77 -2.88 8.34
C GLN A 45 -22.47 -3.21 7.62
N ARG A 46 -21.64 -2.21 7.33
CA ARG A 46 -20.28 -2.42 6.80
C ARG A 46 -19.35 -2.96 7.88
N ILE A 47 -18.83 -4.17 7.67
CA ILE A 47 -17.86 -4.81 8.55
C ILE A 47 -16.51 -4.86 7.85
N PHE A 48 -15.50 -4.30 8.52
CA PHE A 48 -14.11 -4.29 8.05
C PHE A 48 -13.37 -5.46 8.68
N HIS A 49 -12.78 -6.32 7.85
CA HIS A 49 -12.05 -7.49 8.34
C HIS A 49 -10.56 -7.18 8.37
N ARG A 50 -9.97 -7.35 9.55
CA ARG A 50 -8.54 -7.05 9.74
C ARG A 50 -7.68 -8.16 9.14
N PRO A 51 -6.49 -7.82 8.60
CA PRO A 51 -5.49 -8.82 8.26
C PRO A 51 -5.12 -9.68 9.46
N GLU A 52 -5.05 -11.00 9.27
CA GLU A 52 -4.61 -11.94 10.29
C GLU A 52 -3.08 -12.07 10.23
N ARG A 53 -2.39 -11.70 11.31
CA ARG A 53 -0.94 -11.87 11.43
C ARG A 53 -0.58 -13.36 11.40
N TYR A 54 0.46 -13.72 10.66
CA TYR A 54 1.03 -15.05 10.73
C TYR A 54 1.58 -15.32 12.14
N SER A 55 1.18 -16.44 12.75
CA SER A 55 1.57 -16.81 14.12
C SER A 55 3.08 -17.02 14.29
N GLY A 56 3.79 -17.35 13.20
CA GLY A 56 5.24 -17.50 13.19
C GLY A 56 6.02 -16.21 12.91
N ASN A 57 5.35 -15.04 12.96
CA ASN A 57 6.04 -13.76 12.81
C ASN A 57 7.09 -13.52 13.91
N PRO A 58 8.14 -12.73 13.62
CA PRO A 58 8.46 -12.13 12.31
C PRO A 58 9.06 -13.15 11.32
N VAL A 59 8.84 -12.93 10.02
CA VAL A 59 9.38 -13.77 8.92
C VAL A 59 10.80 -13.39 8.50
N LEU A 60 11.25 -12.18 8.82
CA LEU A 60 12.64 -11.74 8.68
C LEU A 60 13.00 -10.83 9.87
N THR A 61 14.20 -10.98 10.42
CA THR A 61 14.79 -10.10 11.45
C THR A 61 16.20 -9.70 11.02
N GLY A 62 16.78 -8.67 11.65
CA GLY A 62 18.18 -8.27 11.40
C GLY A 62 19.18 -9.28 11.96
N SER A 63 19.21 -10.50 11.41
CA SER A 63 20.03 -11.61 11.88
C SER A 63 21.46 -11.54 11.37
N GLU A 64 21.72 -10.80 10.28
CA GLU A 64 23.07 -10.68 9.72
C GLU A 64 23.84 -9.49 10.29
N PRO A 65 25.17 -9.59 10.43
CA PRO A 65 26.01 -8.52 10.97
C PRO A 65 25.91 -7.19 10.20
N TRP A 66 25.63 -7.24 8.89
CA TRP A 66 25.43 -6.05 8.06
C TRP A 66 24.02 -5.47 8.15
N GLU A 67 23.02 -6.16 8.69
CA GLU A 67 21.66 -5.63 8.86
C GLU A 67 21.51 -4.81 10.13
N LYS A 68 22.35 -5.11 11.13
CA LYS A 68 22.28 -4.54 12.47
C LYS A 68 20.85 -4.66 13.01
N TRP A 69 20.20 -3.55 13.34
CA TRP A 69 18.89 -3.52 14.02
C TRP A 69 17.74 -3.00 13.15
N VAL A 70 18.01 -2.55 11.92
CA VAL A 70 16.99 -1.97 11.02
C VAL A 70 16.84 -2.85 9.78
N ILE A 71 15.64 -3.39 9.60
CA ILE A 71 15.16 -3.87 8.30
C ILE A 71 13.80 -3.22 7.97
N GLU A 72 13.73 -2.52 6.85
CA GLU A 72 12.58 -1.68 6.46
C GLU A 72 12.04 -2.10 5.08
N LEU A 73 10.72 -2.27 4.97
CA LEU A 73 9.97 -2.34 3.72
C LEU A 73 9.32 -1.00 3.42
N ASN A 74 9.14 -0.69 2.13
CA ASN A 74 8.56 0.57 1.69
C ASN A 74 7.79 0.43 0.37
N GLY A 75 6.54 0.91 0.36
CA GLY A 75 5.67 0.91 -0.82
C GLY A 75 5.55 -0.46 -1.48
N ARG A 76 6.32 -0.76 -2.52
CA ARG A 76 6.31 -2.05 -3.23
C ARG A 76 7.64 -2.79 -3.14
N SER A 77 7.96 -3.33 -1.97
CA SER A 77 9.25 -4.00 -1.72
C SER A 77 9.25 -5.53 -1.91
N VAL A 78 8.07 -6.15 -2.04
CA VAL A 78 7.94 -7.60 -2.28
C VAL A 78 7.27 -7.83 -3.62
N VAL A 79 7.90 -8.66 -4.46
CA VAL A 79 7.39 -9.00 -5.79
C VAL A 79 7.46 -10.49 -6.04
N TYR A 80 6.49 -11.02 -6.77
CA TYR A 80 6.53 -12.38 -7.29
C TYR A 80 7.03 -12.37 -8.74
N ASP A 81 8.16 -13.02 -9.01
CA ASP A 81 8.61 -13.27 -10.38
C ASP A 81 8.04 -14.63 -10.82
N ALA A 82 6.98 -14.58 -11.62
CA ALA A 82 6.27 -15.78 -12.08
C ALA A 82 7.15 -16.69 -12.96
N GLU A 83 8.09 -16.13 -13.74
CA GLU A 83 9.01 -16.92 -14.56
C GLU A 83 9.99 -17.72 -13.70
N ARG A 84 10.45 -17.11 -12.61
CA ARG A 84 11.35 -17.76 -11.63
C ARG A 84 10.60 -18.53 -10.55
N ARG A 85 9.27 -18.39 -10.52
CA ARG A 85 8.37 -18.92 -9.49
C ARG A 85 8.83 -18.56 -8.07
N GLU A 86 9.32 -17.34 -7.88
CA GLU A 86 10.01 -16.93 -6.65
C GLU A 86 9.53 -15.56 -6.16
N LEU A 87 9.35 -15.44 -4.84
CA LEU A 87 9.15 -14.18 -4.15
C LEU A 87 10.49 -13.52 -3.86
N ARG A 88 10.55 -12.21 -4.10
CA ARG A 88 11.74 -11.38 -3.95
C ARG A 88 11.41 -10.20 -3.09
N MET A 89 12.16 -10.04 -2.01
CA MET A 89 12.02 -8.95 -1.06
C MET A 89 13.27 -8.07 -1.12
N TYR A 90 13.06 -6.81 -1.47
CA TYR A 90 14.07 -5.76 -1.46
C TYR A 90 13.85 -4.93 -0.21
N TYR A 91 14.67 -5.11 0.81
CA TYR A 91 14.49 -4.44 2.10
C TYR A 91 15.65 -3.50 2.39
N GLY A 92 15.34 -2.36 2.98
CA GLY A 92 16.32 -1.41 3.45
C GLY A 92 17.00 -1.90 4.72
N ALA A 93 18.29 -1.63 4.88
CA ALA A 93 19.03 -1.80 6.11
C ALA A 93 20.03 -0.67 6.29
N ASN A 94 20.39 -0.37 7.54
CA ASN A 94 21.39 0.65 7.84
C ASN A 94 22.78 0.04 7.95
N LEU A 95 23.80 0.80 7.59
CA LEU A 95 25.19 0.46 7.79
C LEU A 95 25.92 1.63 8.47
N PRO A 96 26.53 1.43 9.64
CA PRO A 96 27.50 2.39 10.14
C PRO A 96 28.61 2.58 9.10
N ASP A 97 28.81 3.81 8.65
CA ASP A 97 29.85 4.15 7.68
C ASP A 97 30.31 5.59 7.93
N PRO A 98 31.49 5.77 8.56
CA PRO A 98 32.05 7.09 8.85
C PRO A 98 32.30 7.97 7.62
N SER A 99 32.40 7.37 6.43
CA SER A 99 32.61 8.10 5.16
C SER A 99 31.31 8.60 4.53
N ALA A 100 30.15 8.21 5.06
CA ALA A 100 28.86 8.71 4.60
C ALA A 100 28.49 10.03 5.31
N PRO A 101 27.69 10.92 4.67
CA PRO A 101 27.36 12.24 5.23
C PRO A 101 26.77 12.23 6.65
N THR A 102 26.07 11.15 7.03
CA THR A 102 25.42 11.00 8.35
C THR A 102 26.07 9.91 9.19
N ALA A 103 27.33 9.55 8.91
CA ALA A 103 28.04 8.40 9.50
C ALA A 103 27.28 7.05 9.37
N THR A 104 26.28 7.01 8.48
CA THR A 104 25.42 5.86 8.20
C THR A 104 25.09 5.85 6.72
N ARG A 105 25.22 4.68 6.07
CA ARG A 105 24.66 4.44 4.73
C ARG A 105 23.36 3.67 4.84
N TYR A 106 22.34 4.15 4.14
CA TYR A 106 21.18 3.33 3.81
C TYR A 106 21.54 2.45 2.62
N LYS A 107 21.32 1.14 2.77
CA LYS A 107 21.51 0.16 1.71
C LYS A 107 20.24 -0.67 1.52
N VAL A 108 20.18 -1.39 0.41
CA VAL A 108 19.15 -2.39 0.15
C VAL A 108 19.80 -3.75 0.10
N CYS A 109 19.13 -4.73 0.68
CA CYS A 109 19.47 -6.14 0.62
C CYS A 109 18.36 -6.91 -0.10
N LEU A 110 18.70 -8.07 -0.64
CA LEU A 110 17.75 -8.98 -1.31
C LEU A 110 17.50 -10.21 -0.45
N ALA A 111 16.25 -10.58 -0.24
CA ALA A 111 15.86 -11.89 0.29
C ALA A 111 14.95 -12.61 -0.71
N LEU A 112 15.07 -13.93 -0.77
CA LEU A 112 14.36 -14.79 -1.73
C LEU A 112 13.53 -15.84 -0.99
N SER A 113 12.33 -16.14 -1.49
CA SER A 113 11.46 -17.15 -0.89
C SER A 113 10.60 -17.87 -1.94
N GLN A 114 10.27 -19.14 -1.68
CA GLN A 114 9.38 -19.95 -2.52
C GLN A 114 7.96 -20.02 -1.92
N ASP A 115 7.88 -20.01 -0.59
CA ASP A 115 6.64 -20.15 0.19
C ASP A 115 6.16 -18.84 0.81
N GLY A 116 6.97 -17.78 0.74
CA GLY A 116 6.67 -16.46 1.32
C GLY A 116 6.84 -16.39 2.84
N LEU A 117 7.19 -17.48 3.50
CA LEU A 117 7.36 -17.58 4.96
C LEU A 117 8.83 -17.66 5.33
N HIS A 118 9.60 -18.47 4.60
CA HIS A 118 11.01 -18.68 4.85
C HIS A 118 11.83 -17.92 3.80
N TRP A 119 12.64 -16.99 4.28
CA TRP A 119 13.41 -16.07 3.45
C TRP A 119 14.90 -16.38 3.54
N ARG A 120 15.50 -16.72 2.40
CA ARG A 120 16.96 -16.93 2.31
C ARG A 120 17.65 -15.66 1.83
N ARG A 121 18.81 -15.39 2.39
CA ARG A 121 19.71 -14.31 1.96
C ARG A 121 20.73 -14.89 0.97
N PRO A 122 20.58 -14.68 -0.35
CA PRO A 122 21.54 -15.19 -1.30
C PRO A 122 22.89 -14.49 -1.12
N ASN A 123 23.99 -15.23 -1.20
CA ASN A 123 25.31 -14.62 -1.34
C ASN A 123 25.43 -14.04 -2.76
N LEU A 124 25.45 -12.71 -2.87
CA LEU A 124 25.51 -12.00 -4.14
C LEU A 124 26.94 -11.70 -4.60
N GLY A 125 27.90 -11.59 -3.68
CA GLY A 125 29.30 -11.27 -4.04
C GLY A 125 29.54 -9.83 -4.52
N LEU A 126 28.53 -8.95 -4.47
CA LEU A 126 28.56 -7.65 -5.16
C LEU A 126 29.22 -6.52 -4.37
N VAL A 127 29.07 -6.53 -3.05
CA VAL A 127 29.55 -5.46 -2.16
C VAL A 127 30.53 -6.02 -1.16
N GLU A 128 31.68 -5.36 -1.01
CA GLU A 128 32.65 -5.67 0.03
C GLU A 128 32.25 -5.00 1.34
N TRP A 129 32.20 -5.77 2.42
CA TRP A 129 31.88 -5.31 3.75
C TRP A 129 32.70 -6.10 4.78
N GLU A 130 33.43 -5.39 5.65
CA GLU A 130 34.32 -5.98 6.67
C GLU A 130 35.25 -7.09 6.11
N GLY A 131 35.83 -6.85 4.92
CA GLY A 131 36.76 -7.78 4.28
C GLY A 131 36.13 -8.97 3.57
N SER A 132 34.79 -9.03 3.47
CA SER A 132 34.06 -10.11 2.81
C SER A 132 33.02 -9.60 1.83
N ARG A 133 32.83 -10.35 0.74
CA ARG A 133 31.72 -10.16 -0.22
C ARG A 133 30.57 -11.15 0.00
N SER A 134 30.67 -11.99 1.04
CA SER A 134 29.68 -13.01 1.37
C SER A 134 28.46 -12.40 2.05
N ASN A 135 27.66 -11.66 1.30
CA ASN A 135 26.47 -10.97 1.77
C ASN A 135 25.42 -10.83 0.66
N ASN A 136 24.23 -10.36 1.02
CA ASN A 136 23.11 -10.14 0.12
C ASN A 136 22.85 -8.65 -0.19
N ILE A 137 23.88 -7.82 -0.08
CA ILE A 137 23.80 -6.37 -0.25
C ILE A 137 23.81 -6.03 -1.74
N LEU A 138 22.89 -5.18 -2.18
CA LEU A 138 22.90 -4.61 -3.52
C LEU A 138 23.83 -3.39 -3.56
N PRO A 139 24.61 -3.19 -4.65
CA PRO A 139 25.31 -1.94 -4.89
C PRO A 139 24.34 -0.76 -4.78
N TRP A 140 24.78 0.35 -4.21
CA TRP A 140 23.99 1.58 -4.08
C TRP A 140 24.41 2.65 -5.08
N GLY A 141 23.67 3.76 -5.10
CA GLY A 141 23.90 4.87 -6.02
C GLY A 141 25.08 5.75 -5.59
N GLU A 142 24.89 7.07 -5.68
CA GLU A 142 25.96 8.04 -5.41
C GLU A 142 26.36 8.01 -3.94
N ASN A 143 25.38 8.00 -3.04
CA ASN A 143 25.63 8.01 -1.60
C ASN A 143 24.93 6.84 -0.90
N TRP A 144 23.64 6.65 -1.19
CA TRP A 144 22.74 5.72 -0.50
C TRP A 144 21.86 4.96 -1.48
N MET A 145 21.16 3.94 -0.97
CA MET A 145 19.98 3.38 -1.60
C MET A 145 18.97 3.04 -0.52
N ARG A 146 17.88 3.81 -0.44
CA ARG A 146 16.87 3.69 0.61
C ARG A 146 15.47 3.50 0.02
N ARG A 147 14.59 2.81 0.75
CA ARG A 147 13.14 2.69 0.43
C ARG A 147 12.88 2.16 -0.99
N PRO A 148 13.40 0.97 -1.32
CA PRO A 148 13.26 0.39 -2.65
C PRO A 148 11.80 0.01 -2.91
N ASN A 149 11.30 0.48 -4.05
CA ASN A 149 10.03 0.06 -4.62
C ASN A 149 10.32 -0.60 -5.96
N VAL A 150 10.01 -1.89 -6.11
CA VAL A 150 10.34 -2.68 -7.29
C VAL A 150 9.08 -3.14 -7.99
N ILE A 151 9.07 -3.04 -9.31
CA ILE A 151 8.08 -3.67 -10.18
C ILE A 151 8.79 -4.58 -11.19
N LEU A 152 8.07 -5.64 -11.60
CA LEU A 152 8.35 -6.35 -12.84
C LEU A 152 7.47 -5.77 -13.92
N ASP A 153 8.10 -5.47 -15.05
CA ASP A 153 7.44 -4.90 -16.20
C ASP A 153 7.89 -5.62 -17.48
N PRO A 154 7.22 -6.72 -17.85
CA PRO A 154 7.56 -7.51 -19.04
C PRO A 154 7.21 -6.81 -20.36
N ARG A 155 6.58 -5.63 -20.31
CA ARG A 155 6.10 -4.89 -21.49
C ARG A 155 7.16 -3.92 -22.03
N ASP A 156 8.19 -3.62 -21.24
CA ASP A 156 9.29 -2.78 -21.71
C ASP A 156 10.06 -3.53 -22.79
N PRO A 157 10.25 -2.94 -23.98
CA PRO A 157 10.95 -3.60 -25.08
C PRO A 157 12.45 -3.79 -24.80
N ASP A 158 13.04 -3.04 -23.86
CA ASP A 158 14.41 -3.26 -23.42
C ASP A 158 14.44 -4.34 -22.32
N PRO A 159 14.99 -5.54 -22.58
CA PRO A 159 15.04 -6.61 -21.59
C PRO A 159 15.87 -6.23 -20.35
N ASN A 160 16.75 -5.22 -20.45
CA ASN A 160 17.52 -4.71 -19.31
C ASN A 160 16.70 -3.80 -18.39
N ARG A 161 15.45 -3.49 -18.75
CA ARG A 161 14.50 -2.67 -17.97
C ARG A 161 13.30 -3.49 -17.47
N ARG A 162 13.39 -4.82 -17.53
CA ARG A 162 12.36 -5.74 -17.03
C ARG A 162 12.05 -5.48 -15.56
N TYR A 163 13.08 -5.34 -14.73
CA TYR A 163 12.95 -4.88 -13.36
C TYR A 163 13.16 -3.38 -13.34
N LYS A 164 12.27 -2.68 -12.64
CA LYS A 164 12.36 -1.25 -12.40
C LYS A 164 12.28 -1.01 -10.91
N MET A 165 13.16 -0.16 -10.39
CA MET A 165 13.17 0.26 -8.99
C MET A 165 13.03 1.76 -8.91
N THR A 166 12.25 2.26 -7.97
CA THR A 166 12.40 3.62 -7.45
C THR A 166 12.99 3.55 -6.05
N TYR A 167 13.91 4.46 -5.74
CA TYR A 167 14.60 4.52 -4.46
C TYR A 167 14.99 5.96 -4.14
N VAL A 168 15.35 6.19 -2.88
CA VAL A 168 15.86 7.48 -2.41
C VAL A 168 17.38 7.43 -2.27
N ASP A 169 18.04 8.45 -2.80
CA ASP A 169 19.48 8.68 -2.72
C ASP A 169 19.76 10.14 -2.30
N VAL A 170 21.02 10.50 -2.07
CA VAL A 170 21.50 11.88 -2.00
C VAL A 170 22.32 12.15 -3.26
N ILE A 171 21.80 12.98 -4.16
CA ILE A 171 22.42 13.29 -5.45
C ILE A 171 22.69 14.79 -5.50
N GLY A 172 23.96 15.17 -5.65
CA GLY A 172 24.37 16.58 -5.62
C GLY A 172 23.98 17.29 -4.32
N GLY A 173 24.14 16.59 -3.17
CA GLY A 173 23.89 17.12 -1.83
C GLY A 173 22.42 17.24 -1.41
N LEU A 174 21.47 16.78 -2.23
CA LEU A 174 20.05 16.80 -1.92
C LEU A 174 19.47 15.39 -1.95
N THR A 175 18.58 15.08 -1.00
CA THR A 175 17.75 13.88 -1.08
C THR A 175 16.94 13.91 -2.36
N ALA A 176 16.81 12.77 -3.02
CA ALA A 176 15.98 12.68 -4.20
C ALA A 176 15.45 11.28 -4.44
N ILE A 177 14.23 11.23 -4.99
CA ILE A 177 13.68 10.01 -5.57
C ILE A 177 14.29 9.83 -6.96
N THR A 178 14.88 8.66 -7.20
CA THR A 178 15.49 8.27 -8.48
C THR A 178 15.13 6.82 -8.82
N LYS A 179 15.74 6.27 -9.89
CA LYS A 179 15.40 4.97 -10.47
C LYS A 179 16.58 4.09 -10.81
N GLY A 180 16.33 2.79 -10.81
CA GLY A 180 17.23 1.75 -11.30
C GLY A 180 16.53 0.82 -12.27
N TYR A 181 17.31 0.24 -13.18
CA TYR A 181 16.86 -0.78 -14.13
C TYR A 181 17.69 -2.05 -13.98
N SER A 182 17.06 -3.21 -14.14
CA SER A 182 17.76 -4.49 -14.10
C SER A 182 17.08 -5.52 -15.01
N ALA A 183 17.86 -6.41 -15.60
CA ALA A 183 17.34 -7.58 -16.32
C ALA A 183 16.90 -8.69 -15.37
N ASP A 184 17.63 -8.85 -14.26
CA ASP A 184 17.55 -10.00 -13.35
C ASP A 184 17.13 -9.66 -11.92
N GLY A 185 16.94 -8.37 -11.61
CA GLY A 185 16.60 -7.87 -10.28
C GLY A 185 17.78 -7.87 -9.29
N ILE A 186 18.99 -8.18 -9.74
CA ILE A 186 20.19 -8.29 -8.90
C ILE A 186 21.25 -7.28 -9.36
N HIS A 187 21.51 -7.19 -10.66
CA HIS A 187 22.47 -6.26 -11.23
C HIS A 187 21.73 -5.01 -11.71
N TRP A 188 21.87 -3.92 -10.96
CA TRP A 188 21.11 -2.69 -11.18
C TRP A 188 21.96 -1.61 -11.85
N ARG A 189 21.44 -1.06 -12.96
CA ARG A 189 21.90 0.22 -13.50
C ARG A 189 21.18 1.35 -12.77
N LEU A 190 21.81 1.84 -11.71
CA LEU A 190 21.27 2.87 -10.81
C LEU A 190 21.36 4.27 -11.40
N ASN A 191 20.45 5.14 -10.96
CA ASN A 191 20.23 6.50 -11.46
C ASN A 191 20.30 6.59 -12.99
N GLY A 192 19.65 5.65 -13.70
CA GLY A 192 20.07 5.19 -15.04
C GLY A 192 20.37 6.24 -16.13
N ASP A 193 19.92 7.50 -16.00
CA ASP A 193 20.16 8.63 -16.92
C ASP A 193 20.88 9.84 -16.25
N GLY A 194 21.34 9.71 -15.01
CA GLY A 194 21.95 10.75 -14.19
C GLY A 194 20.99 11.77 -13.57
N LYS A 195 19.68 11.68 -13.82
CA LYS A 195 18.69 12.72 -13.43
C LYS A 195 17.67 12.19 -12.41
N PRO A 196 17.72 12.65 -11.14
CA PRO A 196 16.67 12.33 -10.18
C PRO A 196 15.36 13.03 -10.52
N TRP A 197 14.23 12.50 -10.04
CA TRP A 197 12.87 12.99 -10.37
C TRP A 197 12.34 14.04 -9.40
N PHE A 198 12.36 13.73 -8.10
CA PHE A 198 11.81 14.59 -7.06
C PHE A 198 12.89 14.92 -6.05
N ARG A 199 13.42 16.14 -6.09
CA ARG A 199 14.44 16.62 -5.16
C ARG A 199 13.81 17.09 -3.85
N ARG A 200 14.53 16.92 -2.75
CA ARG A 200 14.13 17.21 -1.37
C ARG A 200 12.98 16.35 -0.85
N GLU A 201 12.64 15.28 -1.57
CA GLU A 201 11.64 14.32 -1.12
C GLU A 201 12.31 13.06 -0.57
N HIS A 202 11.66 12.50 0.46
CA HIS A 202 12.25 11.46 1.31
C HIS A 202 11.54 10.11 1.22
N ASN A 203 10.39 10.04 0.55
CA ASN A 203 9.59 8.82 0.49
C ASN A 203 8.68 8.79 -0.74
N SER A 204 8.41 7.59 -1.27
CA SER A 204 7.42 7.39 -2.33
C SER A 204 6.93 5.96 -2.35
N ASN A 205 5.73 5.75 -2.85
CA ASN A 205 5.16 4.42 -3.07
C ASN A 205 4.87 4.25 -4.56
N LEU A 206 5.54 3.29 -5.21
CA LEU A 206 5.33 3.02 -6.62
C LEU A 206 4.13 2.07 -6.81
N LEU A 207 3.12 2.53 -7.54
CA LEU A 207 2.02 1.65 -7.99
C LEU A 207 2.52 0.72 -9.09
N GLY A 208 3.22 1.31 -10.07
CA GLY A 208 3.70 0.65 -11.29
C GLY A 208 2.94 1.15 -12.51
N TRP A 209 2.81 0.29 -13.52
CA TRP A 209 2.01 0.62 -14.69
C TRP A 209 0.52 0.48 -14.43
N ASP A 210 -0.19 1.52 -14.82
CA ASP A 210 -1.64 1.59 -14.85
C ASP A 210 -2.14 1.44 -16.28
N ALA A 211 -2.71 0.28 -16.57
CA ALA A 211 -3.22 -0.03 -17.91
C ALA A 211 -4.46 0.80 -18.29
N SER A 212 -5.23 1.30 -17.32
CA SER A 212 -6.46 2.04 -17.58
C SER A 212 -6.20 3.42 -18.17
N ILE A 213 -5.05 4.02 -17.85
CA ILE A 213 -4.62 5.34 -18.35
C ILE A 213 -3.36 5.28 -19.21
N GLY A 214 -2.79 4.08 -19.40
CA GLY A 214 -1.58 3.87 -20.19
C GLY A 214 -0.35 4.61 -19.65
N ARG A 215 -0.16 4.65 -18.32
CA ARG A 215 0.96 5.36 -17.68
C ARG A 215 1.50 4.65 -16.45
N TYR A 216 2.76 4.89 -16.12
CA TYR A 216 3.30 4.61 -14.80
C TYR A 216 2.79 5.62 -13.78
N VAL A 217 2.55 5.16 -12.55
CA VAL A 217 2.04 5.97 -11.45
C VAL A 217 2.90 5.78 -10.20
N ILE A 218 3.23 6.88 -9.53
CA ILE A 218 3.92 6.91 -8.25
C ILE A 218 3.21 7.89 -7.29
N TYR A 219 3.21 7.54 -6.01
CA TYR A 219 2.65 8.34 -4.92
C TYR A 219 3.76 8.84 -3.99
N PRO A 220 4.43 9.96 -4.33
CA PRO A 220 5.47 10.53 -3.48
C PRO A 220 4.88 11.17 -2.23
N ARG A 221 5.65 11.15 -1.13
CA ARG A 221 5.41 12.05 0.00
C ARG A 221 5.70 13.47 -0.47
N MET A 222 4.84 14.41 -0.09
CA MET A 222 4.99 15.83 -0.39
C MET A 222 5.36 16.56 0.91
N SER A 223 6.55 17.16 0.95
CA SER A 223 7.14 17.64 2.21
C SER A 223 6.85 19.12 2.57
N ALA A 224 6.07 19.87 1.77
CA ALA A 224 5.88 21.32 2.01
C ALA A 224 4.50 21.90 1.63
N GLY A 225 4.08 22.94 2.38
CA GLY A 225 2.97 23.85 2.05
C GLY A 225 1.56 23.27 2.25
N ALA A 226 0.58 23.83 1.54
CA ALA A 226 -0.82 23.36 1.49
C ALA A 226 -1.00 21.95 0.89
N HIS A 227 0.10 21.28 0.56
CA HIS A 227 0.17 19.96 -0.07
C HIS A 227 0.86 18.92 0.83
N ALA A 228 1.04 19.20 2.13
CA ALA A 228 1.54 18.21 3.07
C ALA A 228 0.63 16.97 3.10
N GLY A 229 1.01 15.94 2.36
CA GLY A 229 0.30 14.66 2.28
C GLY A 229 1.03 13.71 1.34
N VAL A 230 0.26 12.86 0.68
CA VAL A 230 0.70 12.01 -0.41
C VAL A 230 0.27 12.67 -1.71
N GLY A 231 1.22 12.85 -2.63
CA GLY A 231 0.96 13.31 -3.99
C GLY A 231 0.81 12.16 -4.97
N ARG A 232 0.55 12.48 -6.23
CA ARG A 232 0.51 11.56 -7.37
C ARG A 232 1.27 12.17 -8.53
N SER A 233 2.15 11.40 -9.14
CA SER A 233 2.81 11.75 -10.40
C SER A 233 2.70 10.60 -11.40
N THR A 234 2.73 10.93 -12.69
CA THR A 234 2.63 9.95 -13.78
C THR A 234 3.75 10.10 -14.79
N SER A 235 4.04 9.02 -15.50
CA SER A 235 5.05 8.97 -16.56
C SER A 235 4.60 8.02 -17.67
N GLU A 236 4.90 8.35 -18.93
CA GLU A 236 4.66 7.46 -20.06
C GLU A 236 5.82 6.46 -20.27
N ASP A 237 7.04 6.85 -19.89
CA ASP A 237 8.30 6.20 -20.26
C ASP A 237 9.13 5.71 -19.06
N PHE A 238 8.65 5.95 -17.84
CA PHE A 238 9.35 5.74 -16.57
C PHE A 238 10.61 6.59 -16.41
N VAL A 239 10.75 7.67 -17.18
CA VAL A 239 11.92 8.57 -17.16
C VAL A 239 11.45 9.98 -16.83
N THR A 240 10.44 10.47 -17.54
CA THR A 240 9.89 11.81 -17.42
C THR A 240 8.61 11.75 -16.61
N TRP A 241 8.60 12.44 -15.47
CA TRP A 241 7.47 12.44 -14.54
C TRP A 241 6.81 13.81 -14.48
N THR A 242 5.48 13.83 -14.37
CA THR A 242 4.73 15.06 -14.13
C THR A 242 5.05 15.63 -12.74
N GLN A 243 4.80 16.93 -12.54
CA GLN A 243 4.83 17.47 -11.19
C GLN A 243 3.78 16.75 -10.32
N PRO A 244 4.09 16.40 -9.07
CA PRO A 244 3.13 15.72 -8.22
C PRO A 244 1.93 16.62 -7.87
N GLU A 245 0.72 16.08 -8.03
CA GLU A 245 -0.53 16.69 -7.59
C GLU A 245 -0.98 16.06 -6.28
N SER A 246 -1.70 16.79 -5.42
CA SER A 246 -2.19 16.24 -4.14
C SER A 246 -3.16 15.08 -4.38
N ALA A 247 -2.93 13.94 -3.71
CA ALA A 247 -3.78 12.75 -3.81
C ALA A 247 -4.59 12.51 -2.52
N VAL A 248 -3.93 12.62 -1.36
CA VAL A 248 -4.56 12.57 -0.03
C VAL A 248 -3.71 13.31 1.00
N ALA A 249 -4.35 14.08 1.86
CA ALA A 249 -3.68 14.85 2.91
C ALA A 249 -4.51 14.83 4.21
N PRO A 250 -3.89 14.99 5.39
CA PRO A 250 -4.61 15.20 6.64
C PRO A 250 -5.53 16.42 6.55
N GLY A 251 -6.74 16.30 7.09
CA GLY A 251 -7.71 17.41 7.15
C GLY A 251 -7.87 17.98 8.56
N PRO A 252 -8.77 18.96 8.76
CA PRO A 252 -9.09 19.51 10.08
C PRO A 252 -9.56 18.45 11.11
N SER A 253 -10.11 17.33 10.64
CA SER A 253 -10.54 16.20 11.48
C SER A 253 -9.41 15.27 11.91
N ASP A 254 -8.16 15.56 11.53
CA ASP A 254 -6.98 14.72 11.77
C ASP A 254 -5.92 15.43 12.65
N PRO A 255 -6.29 16.00 13.82
CA PRO A 255 -5.35 16.76 14.63
C PRO A 255 -4.18 15.89 15.08
N GLY A 256 -2.95 16.38 14.89
CA GLY A 256 -1.73 15.68 15.25
C GLY A 256 -1.36 14.49 14.35
N ARG A 257 -2.17 14.18 13.34
CA ARG A 257 -1.90 13.07 12.42
C ARG A 257 -1.18 13.52 11.16
N ASP A 258 -0.31 12.66 10.64
CA ASP A 258 0.39 12.85 9.38
C ASP A 258 0.23 11.63 8.47
N PHE A 259 0.02 11.87 7.17
CA PHE A 259 -0.10 10.81 6.17
C PHE A 259 1.23 10.70 5.42
N LYS A 260 2.06 9.74 5.84
CA LYS A 260 3.46 9.63 5.37
C LYS A 260 3.68 8.75 4.15
N GLY A 261 2.68 7.97 3.77
CA GLY A 261 2.75 7.07 2.63
C GLY A 261 1.41 6.45 2.30
N LEU A 262 1.31 5.95 1.07
CA LEU A 262 0.17 5.25 0.54
C LEU A 262 0.69 4.09 -0.30
N ALA A 263 0.77 2.89 0.29
CA ALA A 263 1.13 1.71 -0.48
C ALA A 263 -0.08 1.28 -1.34
N ALA A 264 -0.19 1.92 -2.51
CA ALA A 264 -1.28 1.72 -3.46
C ALA A 264 -1.08 0.45 -4.31
N PHE A 265 -2.18 -0.22 -4.63
CA PHE A 265 -2.22 -1.40 -5.48
C PHE A 265 -3.55 -1.50 -6.21
N PHE A 266 -3.55 -2.18 -7.35
CA PHE A 266 -4.78 -2.55 -8.04
C PHE A 266 -5.39 -3.78 -7.38
N TYR A 267 -6.71 -3.74 -7.19
CA TYR A 267 -7.49 -4.91 -6.83
C TYR A 267 -8.80 -4.84 -7.59
N GLU A 268 -9.00 -5.78 -8.52
CA GLU A 268 -10.15 -5.78 -9.43
C GLU A 268 -10.21 -4.46 -10.24
N ASP A 269 -11.30 -3.72 -10.16
CA ASP A 269 -11.49 -2.42 -10.85
C ASP A 269 -11.21 -1.21 -9.94
N LEU A 270 -10.57 -1.42 -8.79
CA LEU A 270 -10.28 -0.39 -7.80
C LEU A 270 -8.77 -0.18 -7.60
N TYR A 271 -8.43 1.07 -7.27
CA TYR A 271 -7.19 1.38 -6.58
C TYR A 271 -7.48 1.24 -5.08
N LEU A 272 -6.78 0.33 -4.42
CA LEU A 272 -6.77 0.23 -2.96
C LEU A 272 -5.41 0.69 -2.43
N GLY A 273 -5.37 1.13 -1.19
CA GLY A 273 -4.15 1.66 -0.62
C GLY A 273 -4.10 1.53 0.89
N TRP A 274 -2.93 1.14 1.38
CA TRP A 274 -2.58 1.18 2.79
C TRP A 274 -2.09 2.59 3.12
N LEU A 275 -2.97 3.43 3.68
CA LEU A 275 -2.61 4.77 4.11
C LEU A 275 -1.87 4.69 5.44
N TRP A 276 -0.61 5.12 5.47
CA TRP A 276 0.20 5.13 6.69
C TRP A 276 -0.12 6.38 7.51
N VAL A 277 -0.83 6.18 8.61
CA VAL A 277 -1.28 7.24 9.51
C VAL A 277 -0.35 7.28 10.72
N PHE A 278 0.45 8.34 10.80
CA PHE A 278 1.32 8.62 11.93
C PHE A 278 0.57 9.51 12.92
N ASP A 279 0.53 9.15 14.21
CA ASP A 279 0.02 10.03 15.27
C ASP A 279 1.20 10.66 16.00
N ARG A 280 1.35 11.98 15.88
CA ARG A 280 2.38 12.81 16.55
C ARG A 280 3.81 12.28 16.39
N ASN A 281 4.08 11.53 15.32
CA ASN A 281 5.33 10.82 15.07
C ASN A 281 5.72 9.78 16.14
N GLN A 282 4.78 9.32 16.95
CA GLN A 282 5.01 8.35 18.03
C GLN A 282 4.48 6.97 17.70
N THR A 283 3.38 6.88 16.95
CA THR A 283 2.87 5.63 16.42
C THR A 283 2.63 5.73 14.92
N ALA A 284 2.60 4.59 14.23
CA ALA A 284 2.14 4.50 12.85
C ALA A 284 1.30 3.23 12.66
N GLU A 285 0.12 3.41 12.11
CA GLU A 285 -0.85 2.36 11.83
C GLU A 285 -1.47 2.57 10.44
N VAL A 286 -2.34 1.67 10.01
CA VAL A 286 -2.88 1.70 8.65
C VAL A 286 -4.38 1.88 8.62
N GLU A 287 -4.81 2.87 7.83
CA GLU A 287 -6.19 2.99 7.36
C GLU A 287 -6.31 2.47 5.93
N LEU A 288 -7.45 1.87 5.60
CA LEU A 288 -7.75 1.45 4.23
C LEU A 288 -8.29 2.64 3.43
N ALA A 289 -7.63 2.97 2.33
CA ALA A 289 -8.06 3.98 1.37
C ALA A 289 -8.40 3.34 0.02
N SER A 290 -9.28 3.99 -0.73
CA SER A 290 -9.68 3.59 -2.07
C SER A 290 -9.77 4.77 -3.02
N SER A 291 -9.67 4.48 -4.30
CA SER A 291 -9.91 5.42 -5.40
C SER A 291 -10.40 4.67 -6.63
N ARG A 292 -11.17 5.35 -7.48
CA ARG A 292 -11.63 4.83 -8.79
C ARG A 292 -10.86 5.40 -9.97
N ASP A 293 -10.17 6.52 -9.78
CA ASP A 293 -9.38 7.20 -10.82
C ASP A 293 -7.88 7.25 -10.50
N GLY A 294 -7.50 6.72 -9.33
CA GLY A 294 -6.15 6.75 -8.80
C GLY A 294 -5.65 8.15 -8.44
N LYS A 295 -6.46 9.21 -8.60
CA LYS A 295 -6.13 10.61 -8.33
C LYS A 295 -6.69 11.05 -7.00
N ALA A 296 -8.01 10.94 -6.83
CA ALA A 296 -8.70 11.34 -5.62
C ALA A 296 -8.89 10.12 -4.71
N TRP A 297 -8.20 10.12 -3.57
CA TRP A 297 -8.26 9.03 -2.61
C TRP A 297 -9.18 9.37 -1.46
N ARG A 298 -9.98 8.37 -1.05
CA ARG A 298 -10.88 8.47 0.09
C ARG A 298 -10.51 7.39 1.10
N ARG A 299 -10.49 7.77 2.37
CA ARG A 299 -10.41 6.79 3.47
C ARG A 299 -11.75 6.09 3.56
N THR A 300 -11.73 4.76 3.57
CA THR A 300 -12.93 3.92 3.50
C THR A 300 -13.81 4.08 4.74
N ALA A 301 -13.16 4.23 5.91
CA ALA A 301 -13.78 4.64 7.16
C ALA A 301 -12.77 5.52 7.91
N PRO A 302 -12.80 6.86 7.71
CA PRO A 302 -11.85 7.78 8.31
C PRO A 302 -11.72 7.58 9.83
N GLY A 303 -10.50 7.39 10.33
CA GLY A 303 -10.23 7.19 11.75
C GLY A 303 -10.39 5.75 12.25
N ARG A 304 -10.92 4.84 11.43
CA ARG A 304 -10.96 3.41 11.75
C ARG A 304 -9.69 2.73 11.26
N ILE A 305 -8.83 2.36 12.20
CA ILE A 305 -7.60 1.61 11.92
C ILE A 305 -7.95 0.21 11.38
N PHE A 306 -7.50 -0.06 10.15
CA PHE A 306 -7.74 -1.30 9.42
C PHE A 306 -6.72 -2.37 9.80
N PHE A 307 -5.44 -2.01 9.86
CA PHE A 307 -4.38 -2.87 10.37
C PHE A 307 -3.66 -2.12 11.51
N PRO A 308 -3.93 -2.49 12.78
CA PRO A 308 -3.29 -1.85 13.93
C PRO A 308 -1.90 -2.41 14.17
N ARG A 309 -1.08 -1.70 14.95
CA ARG A 309 0.19 -2.22 15.48
C ARG A 309 -0.02 -3.43 16.40
N GLY A 310 1.08 -4.11 16.75
CA GLY A 310 1.05 -5.23 17.68
C GLY A 310 0.69 -4.80 19.11
N GLU A 311 0.31 -5.76 19.94
CA GLU A 311 0.08 -5.51 21.37
C GLU A 311 1.36 -5.10 22.09
N ALA A 312 1.23 -4.44 23.24
CA ALA A 312 2.39 -4.00 24.02
C ALA A 312 3.37 -5.16 24.29
N GLY A 313 4.66 -4.89 24.06
CA GLY A 313 5.74 -5.86 24.23
C GLY A 313 5.99 -6.76 23.02
N THR A 314 5.07 -6.87 22.05
CA THR A 314 5.33 -7.60 20.79
C THR A 314 6.38 -6.91 19.92
N TRP A 315 6.94 -7.62 18.94
CA TRP A 315 8.02 -7.11 18.09
C TRP A 315 7.59 -5.96 17.17
N ASP A 316 6.29 -5.82 16.91
CA ASP A 316 5.66 -4.78 16.09
C ASP A 316 4.79 -3.82 16.92
N SER A 317 5.11 -3.64 18.21
CA SER A 317 4.27 -2.90 19.15
C SER A 317 4.28 -1.39 18.98
N GLU A 318 5.34 -0.77 18.43
CA GLU A 318 5.45 0.70 18.37
C GLU A 318 4.81 1.26 17.10
N MET A 319 5.19 0.71 15.95
CA MET A 319 4.70 1.16 14.65
C MET A 319 4.74 0.02 13.63
N ILE A 320 3.93 0.18 12.58
CA ILE A 320 3.98 -0.66 11.39
C ILE A 320 3.96 0.17 10.11
N LEU A 321 4.63 -0.35 9.07
CA LEU A 321 4.57 0.17 7.69
C LEU A 321 4.27 -0.98 6.74
N VAL A 322 3.14 -0.88 6.04
CA VAL A 322 2.61 -1.97 5.22
C VAL A 322 2.88 -1.70 3.74
N VAL A 323 3.32 -2.73 3.02
CA VAL A 323 3.60 -2.64 1.57
C VAL A 323 2.44 -3.16 0.72
N ALA A 324 2.46 -2.83 -0.57
CA ALA A 324 1.54 -3.37 -1.56
C ALA A 324 1.52 -4.91 -1.47
N PRO A 325 0.33 -5.53 -1.46
CA PRO A 325 0.21 -6.96 -1.20
C PRO A 325 0.65 -7.78 -2.41
N VAL A 326 0.89 -9.07 -2.15
CA VAL A 326 0.99 -10.11 -3.18
C VAL A 326 -0.27 -10.95 -3.12
N VAL A 327 -1.05 -10.97 -4.20
CA VAL A 327 -2.23 -11.85 -4.31
C VAL A 327 -1.77 -13.18 -4.90
N ARG A 328 -1.90 -14.26 -4.13
CA ARG A 328 -1.44 -15.61 -4.51
C ARG A 328 -2.12 -16.67 -3.64
N ASP A 329 -2.35 -17.85 -4.21
CA ASP A 329 -2.85 -19.04 -3.51
C ASP A 329 -4.16 -18.74 -2.74
N ASP A 330 -5.10 -18.07 -3.41
CA ASP A 330 -6.39 -17.63 -2.86
C ASP A 330 -6.31 -16.76 -1.59
N LYS A 331 -5.19 -16.05 -1.43
CA LYS A 331 -4.95 -15.12 -0.33
C LYS A 331 -4.35 -13.82 -0.81
N ILE A 332 -4.56 -12.80 0.01
CA ILE A 332 -3.89 -11.51 -0.09
C ILE A 332 -2.79 -11.53 0.97
N TRP A 333 -1.54 -11.66 0.54
CA TRP A 333 -0.36 -11.66 1.40
C TRP A 333 0.10 -10.23 1.63
N ILE A 334 0.14 -9.82 2.89
CA ILE A 334 0.42 -8.45 3.31
C ILE A 334 1.72 -8.48 4.14
N TYR A 335 2.84 -8.19 3.48
CA TYR A 335 4.10 -7.98 4.19
C TYR A 335 4.14 -6.59 4.81
N TYR A 336 4.81 -6.47 5.95
CA TYR A 336 4.93 -5.21 6.65
C TYR A 336 6.20 -5.15 7.48
N SER A 337 6.77 -3.96 7.61
CA SER A 337 7.75 -3.68 8.67
C SER A 337 7.03 -3.36 9.96
N GLY A 338 7.57 -3.88 11.06
CA GLY A 338 7.15 -3.55 12.41
C GLY A 338 8.35 -3.44 13.32
N TRP A 339 8.22 -2.65 14.38
CA TRP A 339 9.28 -2.52 15.38
C TRP A 339 8.73 -2.26 16.77
N ASN A 340 9.55 -2.59 17.76
CA ASN A 340 9.28 -2.42 19.19
C ASN A 340 10.15 -1.31 19.82
N THR A 341 10.93 -0.60 19.02
CA THR A 341 11.83 0.48 19.46
C THR A 341 11.12 1.83 19.37
N PRO A 342 11.01 2.63 20.45
CA PRO A 342 10.43 3.97 20.36
C PRO A 342 11.09 4.81 19.27
N TYR A 343 10.32 5.65 18.57
CA TYR A 343 10.84 6.46 17.47
C TYR A 343 11.53 7.73 17.99
N THR A 344 12.64 7.56 18.71
CA THR A 344 13.44 8.63 19.33
C THR A 344 14.93 8.39 19.12
N ALA A 345 15.73 9.46 19.04
CA ALA A 345 17.18 9.36 18.85
C ALA A 345 17.87 8.50 19.94
N GLU A 346 17.43 8.61 21.20
CA GLU A 346 17.96 7.81 22.30
C GLU A 346 17.70 6.31 22.11
N ALA A 347 16.47 5.95 21.69
CA ALA A 347 16.11 4.56 21.45
C ALA A 347 16.85 3.99 20.24
N GLU A 348 17.02 4.78 19.17
CA GLU A 348 17.82 4.42 17.99
C GLU A 348 19.29 4.18 18.35
N GLU A 349 19.87 5.01 19.22
CA GLU A 349 21.24 4.86 19.71
C GLU A 349 21.39 3.55 20.51
N LYS A 350 20.47 3.27 21.44
CA LYS A 350 20.46 2.00 22.19
C LYS A 350 20.34 0.80 21.24
N ALA A 351 19.39 0.83 20.31
CA ALA A 351 19.17 -0.27 19.36
C ALA A 351 20.40 -0.53 18.48
N THR A 352 21.12 0.53 18.09
CA THR A 352 22.39 0.44 17.35
C THR A 352 23.45 -0.36 18.10
N HIS A 353 23.44 -0.31 19.44
CA HIS A 353 24.37 -1.03 20.31
C HIS A 353 23.79 -2.35 20.86
N GLY A 354 22.77 -2.91 20.21
CA GLY A 354 22.25 -4.24 20.57
C GLY A 354 21.32 -4.24 21.78
N TRP A 355 20.47 -3.22 21.92
CA TRP A 355 19.49 -3.14 23.01
C TRP A 355 18.59 -4.38 23.10
N VAL A 356 18.53 -4.93 24.31
CA VAL A 356 17.62 -6.00 24.71
C VAL A 356 16.81 -5.53 25.91
N GLU A 357 15.50 -5.73 25.86
CA GLU A 357 14.57 -5.42 26.94
C GLU A 357 13.64 -6.62 27.15
N ASN A 358 13.45 -7.05 28.40
CA ASN A 358 12.62 -8.20 28.75
C ASN A 358 12.92 -9.47 27.92
N GLY A 359 14.22 -9.73 27.65
CA GLY A 359 14.67 -10.87 26.86
C GLY A 359 14.38 -10.78 25.36
N ARG A 360 13.91 -9.64 24.86
CA ARG A 360 13.65 -9.39 23.44
C ARG A 360 14.59 -8.34 22.90
N ARG A 361 15.13 -8.60 21.72
CA ARG A 361 15.92 -7.60 20.99
C ARG A 361 15.01 -6.47 20.54
N MET A 362 15.46 -5.24 20.78
CA MET A 362 14.77 -4.04 20.33
C MET A 362 15.28 -3.70 18.93
N GLN A 363 14.43 -3.93 17.94
CA GLN A 363 14.81 -3.87 16.54
C GLN A 363 13.59 -3.72 15.62
N TRP A 364 13.88 -3.49 14.35
CA TRP A 364 12.89 -3.60 13.28
C TRP A 364 12.93 -5.01 12.72
N ALA A 365 11.77 -5.49 12.30
CA ALA A 365 11.61 -6.78 11.67
C ALA A 365 10.52 -6.71 10.60
N ILE A 366 10.38 -7.80 9.84
CA ILE A 366 9.37 -7.93 8.79
C ILE A 366 8.43 -9.06 9.16
N GLY A 367 7.14 -8.75 9.11
CA GLY A 367 6.06 -9.69 9.34
C GLY A 367 5.23 -9.93 8.10
N LEU A 368 4.37 -10.93 8.21
CA LEU A 368 3.33 -11.27 7.25
C LEU A 368 1.97 -11.24 7.96
N ALA A 369 0.98 -10.67 7.29
CA ALA A 369 -0.43 -10.89 7.58
C ALA A 369 -1.15 -11.36 6.31
N THR A 370 -2.32 -11.98 6.47
CA THR A 370 -3.12 -12.43 5.32
C THR A 370 -4.57 -12.00 5.43
N LEU A 371 -5.20 -11.82 4.28
CA LEU A 371 -6.66 -11.76 4.12
C LEU A 371 -7.09 -12.83 3.12
N ARG A 372 -8.32 -13.33 3.25
CA ARG A 372 -8.97 -14.06 2.15
C ARG A 372 -9.18 -13.13 0.96
N LEU A 373 -9.30 -13.68 -0.25
CA LEU A 373 -9.73 -12.89 -1.42
C LEU A 373 -11.05 -12.14 -1.12
N ASP A 374 -11.13 -10.90 -1.61
CA ASP A 374 -12.24 -9.96 -1.46
C ASP A 374 -12.61 -9.62 0.00
N GLY A 375 -11.82 -10.10 0.97
CA GLY A 375 -12.16 -10.08 2.38
C GLY A 375 -11.93 -8.74 3.08
N PHE A 376 -11.89 -7.61 2.39
CA PHE A 376 -11.59 -6.32 3.03
C PHE A 376 -12.80 -5.78 3.82
N VAL A 377 -13.97 -5.75 3.18
CA VAL A 377 -15.22 -5.23 3.74
C VAL A 377 -16.38 -6.12 3.30
N SER A 378 -17.25 -6.50 4.24
CA SER A 378 -18.55 -7.12 3.96
C SER A 378 -19.70 -6.23 4.39
N LEU A 379 -20.90 -6.58 3.91
CA LEU A 379 -22.16 -6.06 4.41
C LEU A 379 -22.86 -7.16 5.19
N ASP A 380 -23.01 -6.96 6.49
CA ASP A 380 -23.57 -7.96 7.39
C ASP A 380 -25.01 -7.56 7.76
N ALA A 381 -25.92 -8.52 7.59
CA ALA A 381 -27.24 -8.45 8.20
C ALA A 381 -27.15 -8.96 9.65
N GLY A 382 -27.85 -8.29 10.56
CA GLY A 382 -28.00 -8.73 11.94
C GLY A 382 -28.99 -9.91 12.07
N PRO A 383 -29.73 -10.03 13.19
CA PRO A 383 -30.75 -11.06 13.36
C PRO A 383 -31.99 -10.84 12.48
N THR A 384 -32.14 -9.64 11.92
CA THR A 384 -33.24 -9.25 11.03
C THR A 384 -32.77 -9.20 9.58
N ARG A 385 -33.72 -9.27 8.63
CA ARG A 385 -33.44 -9.10 7.20
C ARG A 385 -32.68 -7.78 6.96
N GLY A 386 -31.65 -7.85 6.12
CA GLY A 386 -31.02 -6.70 5.49
C GLY A 386 -31.21 -6.76 3.98
N THR A 387 -31.30 -5.60 3.33
CA THR A 387 -31.51 -5.45 1.88
C THR A 387 -30.48 -4.50 1.31
N LEU A 388 -29.91 -4.87 0.16
CA LEU A 388 -29.10 -3.99 -0.68
C LEU A 388 -29.83 -3.82 -2.01
N LEU A 389 -30.03 -2.58 -2.42
CA LEU A 389 -30.41 -2.24 -3.78
C LEU A 389 -29.17 -1.69 -4.49
N THR A 390 -28.80 -2.30 -5.60
CA THR A 390 -27.75 -1.75 -6.46
C THR A 390 -28.34 -0.60 -7.29
N ARG A 391 -27.48 0.29 -7.77
CA ARG A 391 -27.81 1.11 -8.93
C ARG A 391 -28.15 0.20 -10.13
N PRO A 392 -28.86 0.69 -11.16
CA PRO A 392 -29.12 -0.09 -12.36
C PRO A 392 -27.82 -0.63 -12.96
N LEU A 393 -27.82 -1.89 -13.35
CA LEU A 393 -26.64 -2.59 -13.85
C LEU A 393 -26.83 -2.95 -15.32
N GLU A 394 -25.86 -2.58 -16.14
CA GLU A 394 -25.75 -3.06 -17.50
C GLU A 394 -24.86 -4.31 -17.49
N LEU A 395 -25.43 -5.43 -17.93
CA LEU A 395 -24.77 -6.72 -17.97
C LEU A 395 -24.47 -7.10 -19.42
N ASP A 396 -23.23 -7.42 -19.74
CA ASP A 396 -22.81 -7.93 -21.05
C ASP A 396 -23.22 -9.41 -21.27
N GLY A 397 -24.09 -9.95 -20.41
CA GLY A 397 -24.45 -11.37 -20.32
C GLY A 397 -23.63 -12.14 -19.27
N GLY A 398 -23.94 -13.43 -19.09
CA GLY A 398 -23.19 -14.32 -18.18
C GLY A 398 -23.88 -14.61 -16.85
N THR A 399 -23.08 -14.97 -15.85
CA THR A 399 -23.56 -15.36 -14.51
C THR A 399 -23.15 -14.32 -13.49
N LEU A 400 -24.14 -13.76 -12.77
CA LEU A 400 -23.88 -12.93 -11.60
C LEU A 400 -23.71 -13.81 -10.37
N THR A 401 -22.58 -13.68 -9.69
CA THR A 401 -22.30 -14.40 -8.44
C THR A 401 -22.21 -13.42 -7.28
N VAL A 402 -22.82 -13.76 -6.15
CA VAL A 402 -22.68 -13.02 -4.90
C VAL A 402 -21.83 -13.85 -3.93
N ASN A 403 -20.72 -13.29 -3.47
CA ASN A 403 -19.89 -13.90 -2.43
C ASN A 403 -20.53 -13.64 -1.06
N ALA A 404 -21.18 -14.65 -0.49
CA ALA A 404 -21.90 -14.52 0.78
C ALA A 404 -21.67 -15.72 1.71
N ARG A 405 -21.58 -15.44 3.01
CA ARG A 405 -21.72 -16.44 4.07
C ARG A 405 -23.12 -16.33 4.64
N VAL A 406 -23.97 -17.33 4.39
CA VAL A 406 -25.39 -17.27 4.71
C VAL A 406 -25.73 -18.29 5.80
N GLY A 407 -26.21 -17.82 6.95
CA GLY A 407 -26.77 -18.68 8.02
C GLY A 407 -28.27 -18.95 7.88
N GLY A 408 -28.95 -18.26 6.95
CA GLY A 408 -30.37 -18.38 6.66
C GLY A 408 -30.62 -18.43 5.15
N GLU A 409 -31.29 -17.41 4.61
CA GLU A 409 -31.60 -17.31 3.19
C GLU A 409 -31.00 -16.04 2.57
N LEU A 410 -30.44 -16.17 1.36
CA LEU A 410 -30.11 -15.05 0.49
C LEU A 410 -31.03 -15.12 -0.74
N ARG A 411 -31.76 -14.03 -1.02
CA ARG A 411 -32.57 -13.88 -2.22
C ARG A 411 -31.98 -12.78 -3.09
N VAL A 412 -31.98 -13.00 -4.40
CA VAL A 412 -31.58 -12.02 -5.40
C VAL A 412 -32.74 -11.88 -6.37
N GLU A 413 -33.12 -10.64 -6.65
CA GLU A 413 -34.18 -10.29 -7.59
C GLU A 413 -33.63 -9.26 -8.58
N ALA A 414 -33.92 -9.45 -9.86
CA ALA A 414 -33.65 -8.44 -10.88
C ALA A 414 -34.89 -7.55 -11.01
N LEU A 415 -34.74 -6.27 -10.66
CA LEU A 415 -35.80 -5.29 -10.79
C LEU A 415 -35.76 -4.68 -12.20
N ALA A 416 -36.92 -4.60 -12.86
CA ALA A 416 -37.03 -3.88 -14.13
C ALA A 416 -37.22 -2.39 -13.84
N ASP A 417 -36.70 -1.50 -14.69
CA ASP A 417 -36.80 -0.05 -14.52
C ASP A 417 -38.24 0.38 -14.18
N GLY A 418 -38.41 0.89 -12.94
CA GLY A 418 -39.64 1.54 -12.48
C GLY A 418 -40.69 0.67 -11.77
N ARG A 419 -40.38 -0.53 -11.25
CA ARG A 419 -41.30 -1.28 -10.36
C ARG A 419 -40.62 -1.95 -9.18
#